data_AF-L1I3L8-F1
#
_entry.id   AF-L1I3L8-F1
#
_cell.length_a   1.000
_cell.length_b   1.000
_cell.length_c   1.000
_cell.angle_alpha   90.00
_cell.angle_beta   90.00
_cell.angle_gamma   90.00
#
_symmetry.space_group_name_H-M   'P 1'
#
loop_
_entity.id
_entity.type
_entity.pdbx_description
1 polymer ?
#
loop_
_entity_poly.entity_id
_entity_poly.type
_entity_poly.pdbx_seq_one_letter_code
_entity_poly.pdbx_strand_id
1 'polypeptide(L)'
;MFANLLRRFGLDRDGCLKFSQTASALLPLHARGDDEDVANPTVLVSLDAKNAFNSLDRQALFDAIEGRASRDYFDGSITEGASLPSCEHLRLFASYLSSYYGDSADLRLFHKSQSASVQCTSGVRVIHPLLLHIAELFPSVRVLAYADNVVLVGPLEDAVAATSAMKKYMVADLKLEIQPRESKVYIPSWHQHPDLSQLKKSLKRRLKTQLLHFEVVTGGITLGGLPIGTDGFHASQLRAKVSTLNEELSKLGLVQHGFMFKTLVRASHLQKLRFFLQGSSPFLPRVQSQIRPNGRIFDLSVHLALEKYHRWPSSQYLAAHPDLLEFARFKRELPHSRGGDEFTPSEGLHPAVYYTAIARFLA
;
A
#
# COMPACT_ATOMS: atom_id res chain seq x y z
N MET A 1 -17.34 17.75 -15.98
CA MET A 1 -18.35 17.31 -15.00
C MET A 1 -18.08 15.83 -14.67
N PHE A 2 -17.03 15.54 -13.89
CA PHE A 2 -16.70 14.18 -13.45
C PHE A 2 -17.34 13.97 -12.09
N ALA A 3 -18.55 13.38 -12.08
CA ALA A 3 -19.24 12.99 -10.86
C ALA A 3 -18.36 12.04 -10.03
N ASN A 4 -18.38 12.22 -8.70
CA ASN A 4 -17.65 11.45 -7.71
C ASN A 4 -17.68 9.94 -8.03
N LEU A 5 -16.59 9.45 -8.62
CA LEU A 5 -16.49 8.07 -9.07
C LEU A 5 -16.16 7.17 -7.88
N LEU A 6 -17.17 6.74 -7.15
CA LEU A 6 -17.06 5.63 -6.21
C LEU A 6 -16.95 4.32 -6.96
N ARG A 7 -15.79 4.08 -7.57
CA ARG A 7 -15.44 2.74 -8.04
C ARG A 7 -15.10 1.88 -6.84
N ARG A 8 -16.09 1.12 -6.35
CA ARG A 8 -15.79 -0.12 -5.63
C ARG A 8 -15.17 -1.07 -6.64
N PHE A 9 -13.86 -1.26 -6.56
CA PHE A 9 -13.18 -2.35 -7.26
C PHE A 9 -13.56 -3.66 -6.56
N GLY A 10 -14.81 -4.09 -6.76
CA GLY A 10 -15.34 -5.33 -6.21
C GLY A 10 -14.60 -6.52 -6.80
N LEU A 11 -14.23 -7.46 -5.92
CA LEU A 11 -13.86 -8.85 -6.24
C LEU A 11 -12.62 -9.10 -7.12
N ASP A 12 -11.95 -8.07 -7.63
CA ASP A 12 -10.66 -8.25 -8.31
C ASP A 12 -9.56 -8.64 -7.32
N ARG A 13 -8.74 -9.63 -7.69
CA ARG A 13 -7.70 -10.24 -6.86
C ARG A 13 -6.58 -9.29 -6.40
N ASP A 14 -6.64 -7.99 -6.72
CA ASP A 14 -5.53 -7.05 -6.47
C ASP A 14 -5.98 -5.59 -6.16
N GLY A 15 -6.80 -5.42 -5.12
CA GLY A 15 -7.27 -4.09 -4.70
C GLY A 15 -6.14 -3.14 -4.23
N CYS A 16 -5.02 -3.69 -3.76
CA CYS A 16 -3.87 -2.91 -3.27
C CYS A 16 -3.11 -2.24 -4.42
N LEU A 17 -2.94 -2.97 -5.53
CA LEU A 17 -2.36 -2.44 -6.76
C LEU A 17 -3.25 -1.33 -7.36
N LYS A 18 -4.55 -1.57 -7.47
CA LYS A 18 -5.50 -0.57 -8.00
C LYS A 18 -5.52 0.70 -7.15
N PHE A 19 -5.48 0.58 -5.81
CA PHE A 19 -5.37 1.72 -4.90
C PHE A 19 -4.15 2.59 -5.21
N SER A 20 -2.98 1.96 -5.35
CA SER A 20 -1.71 2.66 -5.61
C SER A 20 -1.66 3.26 -7.02
N GLN A 21 -2.13 2.53 -8.04
CA GLN A 21 -2.20 3.02 -9.42
C GLN A 21 -3.19 4.18 -9.57
N THR A 22 -4.36 4.12 -8.92
CA THR A 22 -5.32 5.23 -8.91
C THR A 22 -4.71 6.47 -8.28
N ALA A 23 -4.05 6.33 -7.11
CA ALA A 23 -3.37 7.45 -6.47
C ALA A 23 -2.28 8.05 -7.37
N SER A 24 -1.49 7.21 -8.05
CA SER A 24 -0.47 7.64 -9.00
C SER A 24 -1.04 8.37 -10.22
N ALA A 25 -2.21 7.96 -10.72
CA ALA A 25 -2.84 8.56 -11.89
C ALA A 25 -3.51 9.92 -11.59
N LEU A 26 -3.90 10.15 -10.34
CA LEU A 26 -4.46 11.43 -9.90
C LEU A 26 -3.39 12.52 -9.69
N LEU A 27 -2.11 12.13 -9.61
CA LEU A 27 -1.02 13.06 -9.39
C LEU A 27 -0.40 13.53 -10.72
N PRO A 28 0.02 14.81 -10.81
CA PRO A 28 0.70 15.36 -11.98
C PRO A 28 2.17 14.93 -12.02
N LEU A 29 2.47 13.63 -11.95
CA LEU A 29 3.84 13.09 -11.85
C LEU A 29 4.72 13.40 -13.09
N HIS A 30 4.11 13.77 -14.22
CA HIS A 30 4.78 14.04 -15.49
C HIS A 30 4.41 15.40 -16.11
N ALA A 31 3.65 16.24 -15.40
CA ALA A 31 3.36 17.58 -15.88
C ALA A 31 4.66 18.40 -15.87
N ARG A 32 5.00 19.05 -16.99
CA ARG A 32 6.10 20.03 -17.01
C ARG A 32 5.69 21.18 -16.11
N GLY A 33 6.57 21.53 -15.17
CA GLY A 33 6.29 22.40 -14.01
C GLY A 33 5.97 23.87 -14.29
N ASP A 34 5.54 24.22 -15.50
CA ASP A 34 5.33 25.62 -15.90
C ASP A 34 3.91 26.12 -15.58
N ASP A 35 2.95 25.24 -15.28
CA ASP A 35 1.52 25.58 -15.08
C ASP A 35 0.98 25.33 -13.65
N GLU A 36 1.79 24.81 -12.71
CA GLU A 36 1.29 24.46 -11.37
C GLU A 36 1.53 25.58 -10.34
N ASP A 37 0.48 25.96 -9.61
CA ASP A 37 0.57 26.95 -8.54
C ASP A 37 1.45 26.44 -7.40
N VAL A 38 2.65 27.02 -7.26
CA VAL A 38 3.61 26.69 -6.21
C VAL A 38 3.05 26.94 -4.80
N ALA A 39 2.12 27.89 -4.65
CA ALA A 39 1.49 28.22 -3.38
C ALA A 39 0.35 27.25 -3.01
N ASN A 40 -0.29 26.64 -4.01
CA ASN A 40 -1.38 25.67 -3.84
C ASN A 40 -1.24 24.45 -4.78
N PRO A 41 -0.14 23.68 -4.67
CA PRO A 41 0.13 22.58 -5.58
C PRO A 41 -0.86 21.43 -5.36
N THR A 42 -0.96 20.51 -6.33
CA THR A 42 -1.65 19.24 -6.14
C THR A 42 -0.80 18.35 -5.22
N VAL A 43 -1.40 17.93 -4.11
CA VAL A 43 -0.74 17.11 -3.09
C VAL A 43 -1.45 15.79 -2.88
N LEU A 44 -0.72 14.84 -2.33
CA LEU A 44 -1.27 13.61 -1.78
C LEU A 44 -1.03 13.60 -0.27
N VAL A 45 -2.11 13.58 0.52
CA VAL A 45 -2.04 13.39 1.97
C VAL A 45 -2.40 11.95 2.30
N SER A 46 -1.44 11.19 2.80
CA SER A 46 -1.62 9.81 3.28
C SER A 46 -1.91 9.84 4.77
N LEU A 47 -3.03 9.25 5.17
CA LEU A 47 -3.52 9.16 6.53
C LEU A 47 -3.48 7.71 7.00
N ASP A 48 -2.83 7.52 8.14
CA ASP A 48 -2.80 6.25 8.85
C ASP A 48 -3.57 6.38 10.18
N ALA A 49 -4.38 5.38 10.50
CA ALA A 49 -5.21 5.37 11.70
C ALA A 49 -4.59 4.49 12.78
N LYS A 50 -4.36 5.08 13.96
CA LYS A 50 -3.75 4.40 15.09
C LYS A 50 -4.63 3.26 15.58
N ASN A 51 -4.12 2.03 15.44
CA ASN A 51 -4.75 0.83 15.98
C ASN A 51 -6.22 0.68 15.52
N ALA A 52 -6.50 1.02 14.26
CA ALA A 52 -7.86 1.28 13.78
C ALA A 52 -8.88 0.17 14.10
N PHE A 53 -8.50 -1.09 13.87
CA PHE A 53 -9.35 -2.26 14.12
C PHE A 53 -9.74 -2.43 15.61
N ASN A 54 -8.92 -1.92 16.51
CA ASN A 54 -9.12 -2.06 17.95
C ASN A 54 -9.70 -0.80 18.60
N SER A 55 -9.79 0.31 17.86
CA SER A 55 -10.24 1.61 18.39
C SER A 55 -11.60 2.04 17.83
N LEU A 56 -12.03 1.49 16.69
CA LEU A 56 -13.26 1.89 16.00
C LEU A 56 -14.51 1.73 16.91
N ASP A 57 -15.34 2.77 16.94
CA ASP A 57 -16.65 2.75 17.59
C ASP A 57 -17.56 1.68 16.97
N ARG A 58 -17.97 0.71 17.80
CA ARG A 58 -18.86 -0.39 17.40
C ARG A 58 -20.23 0.08 16.95
N GLN A 59 -20.79 1.10 17.59
CA GLN A 59 -22.11 1.57 17.21
C GLN A 59 -22.05 2.17 15.80
N ALA A 60 -21.01 2.96 15.51
CA ALA A 60 -20.79 3.49 14.17
C ALA A 60 -20.59 2.38 13.11
N LEU A 61 -19.94 1.28 13.50
CA LEU A 61 -19.82 0.08 12.65
C LEU A 61 -21.20 -0.53 12.34
N PHE A 62 -22.05 -0.76 13.36
CA PHE A 62 -23.37 -1.34 13.16
C PHE A 62 -24.30 -0.41 12.38
N ASP A 63 -24.35 0.87 12.71
CA ASP A 63 -25.13 1.88 11.99
C ASP A 63 -24.83 1.85 10.49
N ALA A 64 -23.55 1.73 10.14
CA ALA A 64 -23.13 1.71 8.75
C ALA A 64 -23.30 0.35 8.05
N ILE A 65 -23.34 -0.76 8.80
CA ILE A 65 -23.75 -2.07 8.27
C ILE A 65 -25.25 -2.09 8.00
N GLU A 66 -26.05 -1.66 8.98
CA GLU A 66 -27.51 -1.58 8.91
C GLU A 66 -27.96 -0.53 7.89
N GLY A 67 -27.14 0.50 7.67
CA GLY A 67 -27.43 1.60 6.77
C GLY A 67 -28.39 2.61 7.39
N ARG A 68 -28.39 2.76 8.71
CA ARG A 68 -29.21 3.72 9.45
C ARG A 68 -28.42 4.30 10.61
N ALA A 69 -28.43 5.62 10.74
CA ALA A 69 -27.77 6.31 11.84
C ALA A 69 -28.57 6.13 13.16
N SER A 70 -27.91 5.69 14.23
CA SER A 70 -28.49 5.59 15.58
C SER A 70 -28.31 6.87 16.40
N ARG A 71 -27.51 7.82 15.90
CA ARG A 71 -27.21 9.12 16.50
C ARG A 71 -26.88 10.12 15.41
N ASP A 72 -26.76 11.39 15.77
CA ASP A 72 -26.22 12.41 14.88
C ASP A 72 -24.74 12.14 14.58
N TYR A 73 -24.36 12.27 13.31
CA TYR A 73 -22.98 12.14 12.83
C TYR A 73 -22.54 13.42 12.11
N PHE A 74 -21.23 13.69 12.14
CA PHE A 74 -20.59 14.76 11.36
C PHE A 74 -21.20 16.15 11.61
N ASP A 75 -21.20 16.56 12.89
CA ASP A 75 -21.82 17.80 13.38
C ASP A 75 -23.32 17.95 13.02
N GLY A 76 -24.06 16.85 12.97
CA GLY A 76 -25.47 16.84 12.62
C GLY A 76 -25.76 16.92 11.12
N SER A 77 -24.73 16.80 10.26
CA SER A 77 -24.91 16.66 8.81
C SER A 77 -25.71 15.41 8.45
N ILE A 78 -25.62 14.38 9.30
CA ILE A 78 -26.47 13.19 9.23
C ILE A 78 -27.19 13.09 10.58
N THR A 79 -28.52 13.21 10.57
CA THR A 79 -29.34 13.15 11.78
C THR A 79 -29.64 11.70 12.19
N GLU A 80 -29.98 11.49 13.46
CA GLU A 80 -30.53 10.23 13.93
C GLU A 80 -31.67 9.72 13.02
N GLY A 81 -31.66 8.42 12.73
CA GLY A 81 -32.62 7.75 11.86
C GLY A 81 -32.37 7.93 10.36
N ALA A 82 -31.44 8.80 9.94
CA ALA A 82 -31.11 9.00 8.53
C ALA A 82 -30.49 7.76 7.89
N SER A 83 -30.66 7.64 6.57
CA SER A 83 -30.06 6.55 5.79
C SER A 83 -28.55 6.74 5.66
N LEU A 84 -27.79 5.69 5.94
CA LEU A 84 -26.35 5.64 5.75
C LEU A 84 -25.98 4.80 4.51
N PRO A 85 -24.92 5.21 3.77
CA PRO A 85 -24.37 4.39 2.69
C PRO A 85 -23.89 3.04 3.22
N SER A 86 -24.57 1.96 2.83
CA SER A 86 -24.26 0.59 3.27
C SER A 86 -24.30 -0.39 2.09
N CYS A 87 -23.76 -1.58 2.28
CA CYS A 87 -23.87 -2.67 1.32
C CYS A 87 -25.06 -3.56 1.70
N GLU A 88 -26.04 -3.73 0.80
CA GLU A 88 -27.23 -4.56 1.06
C GLU A 88 -26.87 -5.98 1.48
N HIS A 89 -25.82 -6.56 0.89
CA HIS A 89 -25.35 -7.90 1.25
C HIS A 89 -24.78 -7.97 2.67
N LEU A 90 -24.19 -6.89 3.18
CA LEU A 90 -23.70 -6.83 4.56
C LEU A 90 -24.85 -6.70 5.56
N ARG A 91 -25.95 -6.04 5.19
CA ARG A 91 -27.17 -5.95 6.02
C ARG A 91 -27.74 -7.33 6.37
N LEU A 92 -27.62 -8.30 5.46
CA LEU A 92 -28.06 -9.68 5.71
C LEU A 92 -27.33 -10.34 6.90
N PHE A 93 -26.12 -9.87 7.21
CA PHE A 93 -25.32 -10.35 8.34
C PHE A 93 -25.36 -9.41 9.54
N ALA A 94 -26.12 -8.31 9.49
CA ALA A 94 -26.14 -7.30 10.55
C ALA A 94 -26.50 -7.90 11.91
N SER A 95 -27.57 -8.71 11.97
CA SER A 95 -28.01 -9.39 13.19
C SER A 95 -26.98 -10.38 13.73
N TYR A 96 -26.30 -11.12 12.84
CA TYR A 96 -25.22 -12.03 13.20
C TYR A 96 -23.99 -11.29 13.73
N LEU A 97 -23.59 -10.21 13.06
CA LEU A 97 -22.45 -9.40 13.48
C LEU A 97 -22.75 -8.66 14.78
N SER A 98 -23.97 -8.16 14.96
CA SER A 98 -24.43 -7.52 16.18
C SER A 98 -24.45 -8.51 17.36
N SER A 99 -24.94 -9.73 17.17
CA SER A 99 -24.89 -10.74 18.25
C SER A 99 -23.47 -11.21 18.58
N TYR A 100 -22.58 -11.28 17.59
CA TYR A 100 -21.21 -11.77 17.80
C TYR A 100 -20.23 -10.70 18.29
N TYR A 101 -20.39 -9.45 17.85
CA TYR A 101 -19.49 -8.33 18.15
C TYR A 101 -20.14 -7.23 19.00
N GLY A 102 -21.44 -7.28 19.27
CA GLY A 102 -22.15 -6.26 20.05
C GLY A 102 -21.78 -6.29 21.51
N ASP A 103 -21.62 -7.48 22.08
CA ASP A 103 -21.28 -7.65 23.48
C ASP A 103 -19.76 -7.52 23.75
N SER A 104 -19.41 -7.21 24.98
CA SER A 104 -18.03 -7.24 25.45
C SER A 104 -17.56 -8.69 25.54
N ALA A 105 -16.46 -9.03 24.87
CA ALA A 105 -15.85 -10.35 24.94
C ALA A 105 -14.48 -10.26 25.63
N ASP A 106 -14.23 -11.09 26.62
CA ASP A 106 -12.90 -11.24 27.22
C ASP A 106 -12.05 -12.17 26.34
N LEU A 107 -11.07 -11.60 25.64
CA LEU A 107 -10.10 -12.35 24.87
C LEU A 107 -8.86 -12.61 25.72
N ARG A 108 -8.37 -13.85 25.77
CA ARG A 108 -7.05 -14.15 26.34
C ARG A 108 -5.98 -14.08 25.25
N LEU A 109 -5.12 -13.09 25.34
CA LEU A 109 -3.93 -12.96 24.51
C LEU A 109 -2.77 -13.72 25.16
N PHE A 110 -2.22 -14.69 24.43
CA PHE A 110 -1.03 -15.43 24.86
C PHE A 110 0.19 -14.95 24.09
N HIS A 111 1.21 -14.46 24.81
CA HIS A 111 2.50 -14.10 24.23
C HIS A 111 3.63 -14.57 25.14
N LYS A 112 4.59 -15.33 24.59
CA LYS A 112 5.80 -15.81 25.30
C LYS A 112 5.47 -16.38 26.70
N SER A 113 4.51 -17.30 26.76
CA SER A 113 4.08 -17.99 28.00
C SER A 113 3.33 -17.13 29.02
N GLN A 114 3.00 -15.88 28.70
CA GLN A 114 2.15 -15.01 29.52
C GLN A 114 0.78 -14.86 28.88
N SER A 115 -0.27 -14.90 29.69
CA SER A 115 -1.65 -14.62 29.27
C SER A 115 -2.13 -13.28 29.82
N ALA A 116 -2.65 -12.41 28.96
CA ALA A 116 -3.36 -11.21 29.35
C ALA A 116 -4.82 -11.32 28.92
N SER A 117 -5.76 -10.97 29.81
CA SER A 117 -7.15 -10.76 29.41
C SER A 117 -7.26 -9.38 28.79
N VAL A 118 -7.84 -9.30 27.60
CA VAL A 118 -8.14 -8.07 26.89
C VAL A 118 -9.63 -8.08 26.61
N GLN A 119 -10.36 -7.14 27.19
CA GLN A 119 -11.73 -6.89 26.79
C GLN A 119 -11.72 -6.36 25.35
N CYS A 120 -12.23 -7.15 24.43
CA CYS A 120 -12.47 -6.71 23.08
C CYS A 120 -13.77 -5.93 23.07
N THR A 121 -13.67 -4.62 22.77
CA THR A 121 -14.79 -3.67 22.66
C THR A 121 -14.87 -2.99 21.29
N SER A 122 -14.19 -3.53 20.27
CA SER A 122 -14.01 -2.89 18.95
C SER A 122 -14.16 -3.87 17.79
N GLY A 123 -14.54 -3.37 16.61
CA GLY A 123 -14.87 -4.18 15.44
C GLY A 123 -14.18 -3.72 14.15
N VAL A 124 -14.28 -4.54 13.11
CA VAL A 124 -13.55 -4.36 11.85
C VAL A 124 -14.43 -3.72 10.77
N ARG A 125 -13.96 -2.57 10.26
CA ARG A 125 -14.36 -1.86 9.02
C ARG A 125 -15.78 -1.31 8.94
N VAL A 126 -15.97 -0.01 9.23
CA VAL A 126 -16.72 0.92 8.37
C VAL A 126 -16.25 2.38 8.59
N ILE A 127 -15.47 2.92 7.65
CA ILE A 127 -15.20 4.37 7.55
C ILE A 127 -15.91 5.01 6.35
N HIS A 128 -16.64 4.22 5.57
CA HIS A 128 -17.17 4.61 4.27
C HIS A 128 -18.12 5.83 4.32
N PRO A 129 -19.09 5.93 5.27
CA PRO A 129 -19.94 7.12 5.38
C PRO A 129 -19.11 8.40 5.59
N LEU A 130 -18.06 8.34 6.41
CA LEU A 130 -17.16 9.46 6.61
C LEU A 130 -16.41 9.83 5.32
N LEU A 131 -15.86 8.83 4.60
CA LEU A 131 -15.14 9.09 3.35
C LEU A 131 -16.03 9.78 2.30
N LEU A 132 -17.29 9.37 2.23
CA LEU A 132 -18.28 9.97 1.33
C LEU A 132 -18.61 11.40 1.72
N HIS A 133 -18.88 11.61 3.00
CA HIS A 133 -19.17 12.94 3.54
C HIS A 133 -18.01 13.92 3.26
N ILE A 134 -16.76 13.48 3.41
CA ILE A 134 -15.59 14.31 3.09
C ILE A 134 -15.47 14.58 1.60
N ALA A 135 -15.77 13.61 0.73
CA ALA A 135 -15.78 13.82 -0.71
C ALA A 135 -16.88 14.79 -1.16
N GLU A 136 -18.01 14.86 -0.44
CA GLU A 136 -19.08 15.83 -0.68
C GLU A 136 -18.69 17.24 -0.21
N LEU A 137 -18.06 17.35 0.97
CA LEU A 137 -17.60 18.64 1.52
C LEU A 137 -16.46 19.26 0.70
N PHE A 138 -15.60 18.43 0.09
CA PHE A 138 -14.42 18.88 -0.66
C PHE A 138 -14.40 18.30 -2.08
N PRO A 139 -15.23 18.83 -3.03
CA PRO A 139 -15.35 18.27 -4.39
C PRO A 139 -14.07 18.34 -5.24
N SER A 140 -13.13 19.21 -4.87
CA SER A 140 -11.79 19.32 -5.47
C SER A 140 -10.82 18.24 -5.00
N VAL A 141 -11.15 17.53 -3.91
CA VAL A 141 -10.34 16.47 -3.31
C VAL A 141 -10.89 15.11 -3.72
N ARG A 142 -10.00 14.21 -4.13
CA ARG A 142 -10.30 12.81 -4.39
C ARG A 142 -9.93 11.99 -3.17
N VAL A 143 -10.89 11.23 -2.67
CA VAL A 143 -10.72 10.36 -1.49
C VAL A 143 -10.53 8.93 -1.96
N LEU A 144 -9.38 8.35 -1.65
CA LEU A 144 -9.06 6.94 -1.89
C LEU A 144 -8.87 6.25 -0.54
N ALA A 145 -9.30 5.00 -0.43
CA ALA A 145 -9.04 4.22 0.78
C ALA A 145 -8.77 2.75 0.46
N TYR A 146 -7.88 2.16 1.22
CA TYR A 146 -7.65 0.72 1.26
C TYR A 146 -7.54 0.26 2.71
N ALA A 147 -8.56 -0.46 3.17
CA ALA A 147 -8.75 -0.73 4.60
C ALA A 147 -8.81 0.59 5.41
N ASP A 148 -7.89 0.78 6.34
CA ASP A 148 -7.73 1.96 7.20
C ASP A 148 -6.79 3.02 6.63
N ASN A 149 -6.01 2.70 5.59
CA ASN A 149 -5.19 3.67 4.86
C ASN A 149 -6.08 4.55 4.00
N VAL A 150 -6.12 5.86 4.30
CA VAL A 150 -6.88 6.85 3.54
C VAL A 150 -5.92 7.80 2.85
N VAL A 151 -6.21 8.14 1.60
CA VAL A 151 -5.40 9.04 0.79
C VAL A 151 -6.29 10.12 0.20
N LEU A 152 -5.89 11.37 0.40
CA LEU A 152 -6.56 12.56 -0.11
C LEU A 152 -5.69 13.18 -1.19
N VAL A 153 -6.20 13.33 -2.41
CA VAL A 153 -5.48 13.93 -3.54
C VAL A 153 -6.22 15.16 -4.05
N GLY A 154 -5.56 16.32 -4.09
CA GLY A 154 -6.18 17.56 -4.56
C GLY A 154 -5.29 18.79 -4.29
N PRO A 155 -5.80 20.01 -4.51
CA PRO A 155 -5.09 21.23 -4.16
C PRO A 155 -4.71 21.24 -2.67
N LEU A 156 -3.52 21.73 -2.34
CA LEU A 156 -2.96 21.73 -0.99
C LEU A 156 -3.94 22.27 0.06
N GLU A 157 -4.55 23.43 -0.19
CA GLU A 157 -5.45 24.07 0.78
C GLU A 157 -6.68 23.22 1.07
N ASP A 158 -7.32 22.69 0.04
CA ASP A 158 -8.50 21.84 0.17
C ASP A 158 -8.16 20.48 0.79
N ALA A 159 -7.02 19.87 0.42
CA ALA A 159 -6.57 18.61 0.99
C ALA A 159 -6.26 18.72 2.49
N VAL A 160 -5.71 19.86 2.92
CA VAL A 160 -5.45 20.17 4.32
C VAL A 160 -6.75 20.38 5.09
N ALA A 161 -7.70 21.12 4.51
CA ALA A 161 -9.01 21.34 5.11
C ALA A 161 -9.78 20.01 5.24
N ALA A 162 -9.77 19.18 4.19
CA ALA A 162 -10.33 17.83 4.20
C ALA A 162 -9.68 16.94 5.25
N THR A 163 -8.36 17.01 5.43
CA THR A 163 -7.66 16.26 6.49
C THR A 163 -8.08 16.71 7.89
N SER A 164 -8.32 18.01 8.08
CA SER A 164 -8.76 18.56 9.35
C SER A 164 -10.17 18.10 9.71
N ALA A 165 -11.08 18.11 8.73
CA ALA A 165 -12.43 17.57 8.87
C ALA A 165 -12.40 16.05 9.13
N MET A 166 -11.60 15.30 8.37
CA MET A 166 -11.35 13.86 8.63
C MET A 166 -10.91 13.63 10.07
N LYS A 167 -9.89 14.35 10.54
CA LYS A 167 -9.37 14.20 11.91
C LYS A 167 -10.45 14.47 12.96
N LYS A 168 -11.24 15.53 12.76
CA LYS A 168 -12.34 15.90 13.66
C LYS A 168 -13.35 14.77 13.77
N TYR A 169 -13.90 14.33 12.64
CA TYR A 169 -14.96 13.33 12.60
C TYR A 169 -14.48 11.92 12.97
N MET A 170 -13.24 11.55 12.62
CA MET A 170 -12.65 10.29 13.07
C MET A 170 -12.65 10.19 14.60
N VAL A 171 -12.25 11.28 15.29
CA VAL A 171 -12.21 11.30 16.76
C VAL A 171 -13.61 11.37 17.35
N ALA A 172 -14.43 12.33 16.89
CA ALA A 172 -15.74 12.60 17.46
C ALA A 172 -16.72 11.44 17.25
N ASP A 173 -16.76 10.89 16.04
CA ASP A 173 -17.84 9.99 15.62
C ASP A 173 -17.42 8.52 15.55
N LEU A 174 -16.13 8.26 15.31
CA LEU A 174 -15.61 6.91 15.07
C LEU A 174 -14.62 6.43 16.15
N LYS A 175 -14.26 7.28 17.12
CA LYS A 175 -13.21 7.00 18.13
C LYS A 175 -11.85 6.59 17.52
N LEU A 176 -11.59 7.02 16.30
CA LEU A 176 -10.34 6.79 15.60
C LEU A 176 -9.42 8.00 15.72
N GLU A 177 -8.14 7.73 15.97
CA GLU A 177 -7.09 8.75 15.97
C GLU A 177 -6.20 8.56 14.75
N ILE A 178 -5.83 9.66 14.08
CA ILE A 178 -4.81 9.63 13.05
C ILE A 178 -3.43 9.55 13.69
N GLN A 179 -2.58 8.64 13.20
CA GLN A 179 -1.18 8.48 13.61
C GLN A 179 -0.29 9.44 12.81
N PRO A 180 0.15 10.58 13.39
CA PRO A 180 0.79 11.62 12.59
C PRO A 180 2.19 11.25 12.09
N ARG A 181 2.89 10.35 12.80
CA ARG A 181 4.24 9.90 12.43
C ARG A 181 4.27 8.96 11.23
N GLU A 182 3.16 8.29 10.96
CA GLU A 182 3.00 7.37 9.83
C GLU A 182 2.26 8.04 8.66
N SER A 183 1.59 9.16 8.94
CA SER A 183 0.94 10.01 7.95
C SER A 183 1.92 10.97 7.26
N LYS A 184 1.72 11.22 5.97
CA LYS A 184 2.66 11.98 5.12
C LYS A 184 1.94 12.90 4.16
N VAL A 185 2.60 14.01 3.80
CA VAL A 185 2.20 14.90 2.71
C VAL A 185 3.22 14.77 1.58
N TYR A 186 2.79 14.25 0.44
CA TYR A 186 3.60 14.13 -0.76
C TYR A 186 3.27 15.25 -1.75
N ILE A 187 4.29 16.04 -2.11
CA ILE A 187 4.19 17.16 -3.05
C ILE A 187 5.17 16.92 -4.21
N PRO A 188 4.71 16.32 -5.33
CA PRO A 188 5.58 15.97 -6.45
C PRO A 188 6.25 17.18 -7.10
N SER A 189 5.52 18.28 -7.25
CA SER A 189 5.96 19.49 -7.96
C SER A 189 7.12 20.22 -7.28
N TRP A 190 7.30 19.98 -5.99
CA TRP A 190 8.44 20.51 -5.24
C TRP A 190 9.71 19.67 -5.42
N HIS A 191 9.64 18.57 -6.17
CA HIS A 191 10.82 17.78 -6.49
C HIS A 191 11.80 18.62 -7.30
N GLN A 192 12.98 18.88 -6.73
CA GLN A 192 14.04 19.72 -7.31
C GLN A 192 13.77 21.23 -7.32
N HIS A 193 12.75 21.72 -6.61
CA HIS A 193 12.56 23.16 -6.45
C HIS A 193 13.76 23.78 -5.69
N PRO A 194 14.40 24.85 -6.20
CA PRO A 194 15.61 25.43 -5.62
C PRO A 194 15.40 25.84 -4.16
N ASP A 195 14.26 26.47 -3.86
CA ASP A 195 13.92 26.96 -2.52
C ASP A 195 13.11 25.98 -1.66
N LEU A 196 13.27 24.66 -1.87
CA LEU A 196 12.51 23.63 -1.15
C LEU A 196 12.52 23.82 0.37
N SER A 197 13.66 24.24 0.94
CA SER A 197 13.79 24.47 2.38
C SER A 197 12.88 25.60 2.88
N GLN A 198 12.74 26.67 2.09
CA GLN A 198 11.87 27.81 2.38
C GLN A 198 10.40 27.45 2.19
N LEU A 199 10.06 26.71 1.13
CA LEU A 199 8.71 26.20 0.90
C LEU A 199 8.24 25.31 2.06
N LYS A 200 9.06 24.35 2.51
CA LYS A 200 8.74 23.52 3.67
C LYS A 200 8.57 24.35 4.96
N LYS A 201 9.39 25.38 5.18
CA LYS A 201 9.24 26.29 6.34
C LYS A 201 7.94 27.10 6.26
N SER A 202 7.64 27.67 5.10
CA SER A 202 6.40 28.43 4.84
C SER A 202 5.17 27.56 5.05
N LEU A 203 5.20 26.33 4.52
CA LEU A 203 4.14 25.34 4.69
C LEU A 203 3.93 24.99 6.16
N LYS A 204 5.00 24.67 6.91
CA LYS A 204 4.90 24.41 8.35
C LYS A 204 4.31 25.60 9.12
N ARG A 205 4.59 26.84 8.68
CA ARG A 205 4.00 28.05 9.27
C ARG A 205 2.51 28.16 8.96
N ARG A 206 2.10 27.87 7.73
CA ARG A 206 0.69 27.89 7.27
C ARG A 206 -0.14 26.79 7.94
N LEU A 207 0.41 25.58 8.03
CA LEU A 207 -0.30 24.37 8.50
C LEU A 207 -0.23 24.15 10.03
N LYS A 208 0.22 25.15 10.79
CA LYS A 208 0.72 25.07 12.19
C LYS A 208 -0.09 24.19 13.17
N THR A 209 -1.38 23.97 12.95
CA THR A 209 -2.25 23.17 13.83
C THR A 209 -2.80 21.89 13.17
N GLN A 210 -2.87 21.85 11.83
CA GLN A 210 -3.63 20.83 11.10
C GLN A 210 -2.76 19.61 10.76
N LEU A 211 -1.54 19.82 10.24
CA LEU A 211 -0.63 18.76 9.78
C LEU A 211 0.79 18.87 10.36
N LEU A 212 0.98 19.57 11.49
CA LEU A 212 2.31 19.94 12.04
C LEU A 212 3.29 18.76 12.16
N HIS A 213 2.79 17.57 12.44
CA HIS A 213 3.59 16.36 12.68
C HIS A 213 3.75 15.46 11.45
N PHE A 214 3.15 15.81 10.31
CA PHE A 214 3.22 14.99 9.12
C PHE A 214 4.54 15.23 8.40
N GLU A 215 5.15 14.15 7.92
CA GLU A 215 6.35 14.27 7.11
C GLU A 215 6.00 14.82 5.72
N VAL A 216 6.66 15.91 5.30
CA VAL A 216 6.54 16.44 3.94
C VAL A 216 7.63 15.83 3.05
N VAL A 217 7.21 14.95 2.14
CA VAL A 217 8.06 14.23 1.21
C VAL A 217 7.88 14.76 -0.21
N THR A 218 8.95 14.77 -1.00
CA THR A 218 8.95 15.25 -2.40
C THR A 218 9.60 14.26 -3.37
N GLY A 219 10.36 13.28 -2.87
CA GLY A 219 10.96 12.23 -3.71
C GLY A 219 9.98 11.10 -4.05
N GLY A 220 9.01 10.84 -3.18
CA GLY A 220 8.01 9.80 -3.36
C GLY A 220 7.40 9.34 -2.04
N ILE A 221 6.40 8.47 -2.15
CA ILE A 221 5.66 7.86 -1.06
C ILE A 221 5.38 6.39 -1.40
N THR A 222 5.25 5.53 -0.38
CA THR A 222 4.85 4.13 -0.56
C THR A 222 3.40 3.97 -0.13
N LEU A 223 2.54 3.48 -1.04
CA LEU A 223 1.15 3.16 -0.77
C LEU A 223 0.92 1.69 -1.10
N GLY A 224 0.25 0.94 -0.23
CA GLY A 224 -0.04 -0.47 -0.49
C GLY A 224 1.21 -1.33 -0.76
N GLY A 225 2.37 -0.94 -0.23
CA GLY A 225 3.66 -1.59 -0.49
C GLY A 225 4.28 -1.28 -1.86
N LEU A 226 3.69 -0.39 -2.66
CA LEU A 226 4.19 0.05 -3.97
C LEU A 226 4.69 1.49 -3.93
N PRO A 227 5.82 1.79 -4.60
CA PRO A 227 6.36 3.15 -4.66
C PRO A 227 5.58 4.03 -5.64
N ILE A 228 5.36 5.28 -5.25
CA ILE A 228 4.83 6.36 -6.10
C ILE A 228 5.81 7.53 -6.03
N GLY A 229 6.14 8.11 -7.18
CA GLY A 229 7.00 9.29 -7.26
C GLY A 229 8.18 9.11 -8.19
N THR A 230 9.33 9.66 -7.81
CA THR A 230 10.45 9.90 -8.71
C THR A 230 11.18 8.60 -9.07
N ASP A 231 11.86 8.63 -10.22
CA ASP A 231 12.70 7.54 -10.70
C ASP A 231 13.76 7.12 -9.65
N GLY A 232 14.35 8.10 -8.96
CA GLY A 232 15.31 7.85 -7.87
C GLY A 232 14.69 7.13 -6.66
N PHE A 233 13.44 7.46 -6.32
CA PHE A 233 12.72 6.84 -5.21
C PHE A 233 12.30 5.40 -5.53
N HIS A 234 11.77 5.15 -6.74
CA HIS A 234 11.46 3.78 -7.18
C HIS A 234 12.71 2.89 -7.17
N ALA A 235 13.83 3.41 -7.68
CA ALA A 235 15.09 2.70 -7.71
C ALA A 235 15.63 2.35 -6.30
N SER A 236 15.52 3.27 -5.33
CA SER A 236 15.95 3.00 -3.95
C SER A 236 15.05 1.97 -3.26
N GLN A 237 13.74 2.05 -3.47
CA GLN A 237 12.77 1.09 -2.95
C GLN A 237 12.97 -0.31 -3.54
N LEU A 238 13.27 -0.42 -4.82
CA LEU A 238 13.58 -1.70 -5.47
C LEU A 238 14.83 -2.35 -4.86
N ARG A 239 15.92 -1.58 -4.69
CA ARG A 239 17.15 -2.07 -4.04
C ARG A 239 16.88 -2.54 -2.62
N ALA A 240 16.15 -1.75 -1.83
CA ALA A 240 15.78 -2.12 -0.48
C ALA A 240 14.95 -3.41 -0.45
N LYS A 241 13.95 -3.52 -1.33
CA LYS A 241 13.11 -4.73 -1.44
C LYS A 241 13.93 -5.97 -1.77
N VAL A 242 14.85 -5.89 -2.73
CA VAL A 242 15.73 -7.02 -3.09
C VAL A 242 16.67 -7.38 -1.95
N SER A 243 17.23 -6.40 -1.22
CA SER A 243 18.02 -6.66 -0.02
C SER A 243 17.23 -7.43 1.03
N THR A 244 16.03 -6.96 1.38
CA THR A 244 15.14 -7.65 2.34
C THR A 244 14.79 -9.05 1.88
N LEU A 245 14.52 -9.25 0.58
CA LEU A 245 14.24 -10.59 0.05
C LEU A 245 15.46 -11.51 0.15
N ASN A 246 16.68 -11.02 -0.04
CA ASN A 246 17.89 -11.82 0.15
C ASN A 246 18.11 -12.17 1.64
N GLU A 247 17.86 -11.24 2.54
CA GLU A 247 17.91 -11.48 3.99
C GLU A 247 16.86 -12.52 4.41
N GLU A 248 15.61 -12.42 3.92
CA GLU A 248 14.55 -13.41 4.15
C GLU A 248 14.91 -14.79 3.56
N LEU A 249 15.51 -14.81 2.37
CA LEU A 249 15.93 -16.04 1.70
C LEU A 249 16.97 -16.80 2.54
N SER A 250 17.89 -16.09 3.20
CA SER A 250 18.88 -16.71 4.10
C SER A 250 18.22 -17.50 5.25
N LYS A 251 17.06 -17.04 5.75
CA LYS A 251 16.30 -17.70 6.82
C LYS A 251 15.68 -19.03 6.35
N LEU A 252 15.40 -19.17 5.05
CA LEU A 252 14.98 -20.43 4.45
C LEU A 252 16.11 -21.46 4.36
N GLY A 253 17.35 -21.09 4.71
CA GLY A 253 18.48 -21.99 4.81
C GLY A 253 18.27 -23.18 5.75
N LEU A 254 17.34 -23.08 6.71
CA LEU A 254 16.97 -24.16 7.63
C LEU A 254 16.17 -25.30 6.98
N VAL A 255 15.55 -25.04 5.83
CA VAL A 255 14.77 -26.06 5.11
C VAL A 255 15.73 -27.14 4.61
N GLN A 256 15.46 -28.41 4.91
CA GLN A 256 16.33 -29.52 4.52
C GLN A 256 15.97 -30.13 3.16
N HIS A 257 14.73 -29.96 2.71
CA HIS A 257 14.26 -30.52 1.45
C HIS A 257 14.23 -29.47 0.33
N GLY A 258 14.99 -29.70 -0.73
CA GLY A 258 15.11 -28.78 -1.88
C GLY A 258 13.77 -28.47 -2.55
N PHE A 259 12.88 -29.46 -2.70
CA PHE A 259 11.56 -29.26 -3.27
C PHE A 259 10.68 -28.32 -2.43
N MET A 260 10.70 -28.46 -1.10
CA MET A 260 9.98 -27.57 -0.20
C MET A 260 10.57 -26.16 -0.23
N PHE A 261 11.90 -26.04 -0.16
CA PHE A 261 12.59 -24.76 -0.25
C PHE A 261 12.21 -24.02 -1.53
N LYS A 262 12.31 -24.69 -2.67
CA LYS A 262 11.91 -24.17 -3.97
C LYS A 262 10.46 -23.70 -3.97
N THR A 263 9.54 -24.55 -3.50
CA THR A 263 8.11 -24.23 -3.46
C THR A 263 7.85 -22.98 -2.61
N LEU A 264 8.51 -22.87 -1.46
CA LEU A 264 8.42 -21.69 -0.60
C LEU A 264 8.94 -20.43 -1.31
N VAL A 265 10.11 -20.47 -1.96
CA VAL A 265 10.66 -19.32 -2.71
C VAL A 265 9.70 -18.89 -3.83
N ARG A 266 9.11 -19.84 -4.57
CA ARG A 266 8.12 -19.57 -5.63
C ARG A 266 6.83 -18.93 -5.09
N ALA A 267 6.33 -19.42 -3.97
CA ALA A 267 5.07 -18.98 -3.37
C ALA A 267 5.20 -17.67 -2.57
N SER A 268 6.40 -17.33 -2.11
CA SER A 268 6.64 -16.15 -1.26
C SER A 268 7.47 -15.07 -1.96
N HIS A 269 8.79 -15.27 -2.06
CA HIS A 269 9.74 -14.24 -2.45
C HIS A 269 9.50 -13.76 -3.89
N LEU A 270 9.27 -14.70 -4.81
CA LEU A 270 8.98 -14.34 -6.20
C LEU A 270 7.63 -13.65 -6.35
N GLN A 271 6.62 -14.01 -5.55
CA GLN A 271 5.34 -13.29 -5.57
C GLN A 271 5.49 -11.87 -5.01
N LYS A 272 6.25 -11.69 -3.92
CA LYS A 272 6.55 -10.37 -3.35
C LYS A 272 7.28 -9.47 -4.36
N LEU A 273 8.28 -10.02 -5.06
CA LEU A 273 9.01 -9.28 -6.09
C LEU A 273 8.12 -8.95 -7.28
N ARG A 274 7.32 -9.91 -7.76
CA ARG A 274 6.33 -9.71 -8.83
C ARG A 274 5.35 -8.60 -8.50
N PHE A 275 4.77 -8.63 -7.30
CA PHE A 275 3.84 -7.60 -6.84
C PHE A 275 4.50 -6.22 -6.89
N PHE A 276 5.72 -6.08 -6.36
CA PHE A 276 6.45 -4.81 -6.41
C PHE A 276 6.68 -4.33 -7.86
N LEU A 277 7.07 -5.24 -8.74
CA LEU A 277 7.33 -4.97 -10.16
C LEU A 277 6.07 -4.53 -10.93
N GLN A 278 4.85 -4.87 -10.48
CA GLN A 278 3.60 -4.38 -11.06
C GLN A 278 3.41 -2.86 -10.87
N GLY A 279 3.96 -2.29 -9.80
CA GLY A 279 3.83 -0.86 -9.47
C GLY A 279 4.94 0.03 -10.02
N SER A 280 6.03 -0.55 -10.54
CA SER A 280 7.16 0.20 -11.06
C SER A 280 7.09 0.33 -12.57
N SER A 281 6.99 1.55 -13.10
CA SER A 281 6.90 1.77 -14.55
C SER A 281 8.21 1.43 -15.28
N PRO A 282 8.18 0.68 -16.40
CA PRO A 282 9.35 0.41 -17.24
C PRO A 282 9.85 1.63 -18.00
N PHE A 283 9.06 2.71 -18.04
CA PHE A 283 9.44 3.96 -18.69
C PHE A 283 10.32 4.86 -17.82
N LEU A 284 10.56 4.47 -16.55
CA LEU A 284 11.45 5.17 -15.64
C LEU A 284 12.91 4.71 -15.88
N PRO A 285 13.82 5.57 -16.39
CA PRO A 285 15.14 5.14 -16.85
C PRO A 285 16.03 4.53 -15.76
N ARG A 286 16.07 5.11 -14.55
CA ARG A 286 16.86 4.55 -13.44
C ARG A 286 16.22 3.27 -12.93
N VAL A 287 14.90 3.18 -12.86
CA VAL A 287 14.19 1.92 -12.57
C VAL A 287 14.58 0.84 -13.59
N GLN A 288 14.51 1.13 -14.88
CA GLN A 288 14.90 0.19 -15.93
C GLN A 288 16.38 -0.24 -15.80
N SER A 289 17.27 0.72 -15.52
CA SER A 289 18.70 0.45 -15.26
C SER A 289 18.96 -0.39 -14.01
N GLN A 290 18.00 -0.42 -13.07
CA GLN A 290 18.11 -1.12 -11.79
C GLN A 290 17.36 -2.45 -11.79
N ILE A 291 16.33 -2.62 -12.60
CA ILE A 291 15.53 -3.85 -12.63
C ILE A 291 16.35 -5.04 -13.12
N ARG A 292 17.09 -4.89 -14.22
CA ARG A 292 17.93 -5.98 -14.72
C ARG A 292 19.00 -6.39 -13.71
N PRO A 293 19.86 -5.50 -13.17
CA PRO A 293 20.87 -5.91 -12.21
C PRO A 293 20.27 -6.43 -10.89
N ASN A 294 19.24 -5.78 -10.32
CA ASN A 294 18.66 -6.24 -9.06
C ASN A 294 17.86 -7.55 -9.22
N GLY A 295 17.15 -7.72 -10.33
CA GLY A 295 16.50 -8.97 -10.70
C GLY A 295 17.52 -10.09 -10.85
N ARG A 296 18.63 -9.85 -11.56
CA ARG A 296 19.75 -10.80 -11.68
C ARG A 296 20.40 -11.13 -10.34
N ILE A 297 20.56 -10.16 -9.45
CA ILE A 297 21.13 -10.36 -8.11
C ILE A 297 20.24 -11.29 -7.28
N PHE A 298 18.93 -11.04 -7.27
CA PHE A 298 17.99 -11.91 -6.54
C PHE A 298 17.96 -13.32 -7.15
N ASP A 299 17.88 -13.39 -8.48
CA ASP A 299 17.89 -14.62 -9.26
C ASP A 299 19.16 -15.47 -9.01
N LEU A 300 20.32 -14.82 -8.89
CA LEU A 300 21.59 -15.45 -8.51
C LEU A 300 21.57 -15.90 -7.04
N SER A 301 20.98 -15.12 -6.13
CA SER A 301 20.90 -15.47 -4.71
C SER A 301 20.04 -16.73 -4.49
N VAL A 302 18.91 -16.84 -5.21
CA VAL A 302 18.10 -18.08 -5.24
C VAL A 302 18.90 -19.24 -5.79
N HIS A 303 19.70 -19.01 -6.84
CA HIS A 303 20.55 -20.02 -7.44
C HIS A 303 21.60 -20.56 -6.44
N LEU A 304 22.32 -19.67 -5.77
CA LEU A 304 23.29 -20.05 -4.74
C LEU A 304 22.64 -20.76 -3.56
N ALA A 305 21.44 -20.34 -3.16
CA ALA A 305 20.71 -21.02 -2.08
C ALA A 305 20.26 -22.45 -2.44
N LEU A 306 20.15 -22.75 -3.74
CA LEU A 306 19.84 -24.09 -4.25
C LEU A 306 21.08 -25.00 -4.36
N GLU A 307 22.30 -24.45 -4.28
CA GLU A 307 23.56 -25.20 -4.38
C GLU A 307 23.59 -26.40 -3.43
N LYS A 308 23.13 -26.21 -2.18
CA LYS A 308 23.11 -27.24 -1.14
C LYS A 308 22.24 -28.46 -1.46
N TYR A 309 21.31 -28.36 -2.41
CA TYR A 309 20.44 -29.48 -2.80
C TYR A 309 20.86 -30.13 -4.12
N HIS A 310 21.38 -29.34 -5.05
CA HIS A 310 21.71 -29.82 -6.40
C HIS A 310 23.19 -30.11 -6.61
N ARG A 311 24.02 -29.94 -5.56
CA ARG A 311 25.50 -30.06 -5.63
C ARG A 311 26.07 -29.23 -6.78
N TRP A 312 25.57 -28.01 -6.93
CA TRP A 312 26.09 -27.11 -7.95
C TRP A 312 27.51 -26.68 -7.62
N PRO A 313 28.33 -26.33 -8.62
CA PRO A 313 29.64 -25.76 -8.37
C PRO A 313 29.51 -24.48 -7.54
N SER A 314 30.48 -24.23 -6.67
CA SER A 314 30.48 -23.04 -5.81
C SER A 314 30.42 -21.73 -6.59
N SER A 315 29.95 -20.67 -5.94
CA SER A 315 29.88 -19.32 -6.51
C SER A 315 31.21 -18.85 -7.15
N GLN A 316 32.35 -19.13 -6.51
CA GLN A 316 33.68 -18.82 -7.05
C GLN A 316 33.99 -19.64 -8.31
N TYR A 317 33.59 -20.90 -8.35
CA TYR A 317 33.80 -21.76 -9.52
C TYR A 317 32.91 -21.34 -10.69
N LEU A 318 31.63 -21.03 -10.43
CA LEU A 318 30.70 -20.54 -11.46
C LEU A 318 31.11 -19.17 -12.01
N ALA A 319 31.70 -18.30 -11.19
CA ALA A 319 32.24 -17.01 -11.66
C ALA A 319 33.42 -17.18 -12.63
N ALA A 320 34.19 -18.26 -12.49
CA ALA A 320 35.31 -18.60 -13.36
C ALA A 320 34.90 -19.40 -14.62
N HIS A 321 33.65 -19.89 -14.69
CA HIS A 321 33.13 -20.73 -15.78
C HIS A 321 31.77 -20.20 -16.29
N PRO A 322 31.77 -19.20 -17.18
CA PRO A 322 30.56 -18.53 -17.65
C PRO A 322 29.54 -19.46 -18.34
N ASP A 323 30.03 -20.50 -19.02
CA ASP A 323 29.28 -21.57 -19.67
C ASP A 323 28.48 -22.41 -18.66
N LEU A 324 29.09 -22.75 -17.53
CA LEU A 324 28.40 -23.45 -16.45
C LEU A 324 27.38 -22.57 -15.76
N LEU A 325 27.66 -21.27 -15.62
CA LEU A 325 26.68 -20.31 -15.09
C LEU A 325 25.46 -20.19 -16.02
N GLU A 326 25.66 -20.21 -17.34
CA GLU A 326 24.58 -20.21 -18.34
C GLU A 326 23.76 -21.51 -18.29
N PHE A 327 24.42 -22.67 -18.23
CA PHE A 327 23.74 -23.96 -18.06
C PHE A 327 22.93 -24.01 -16.75
N ALA A 328 23.48 -23.49 -15.66
CA ALA A 328 22.83 -23.52 -14.36
C ALA A 328 21.61 -22.56 -14.32
N ARG A 329 21.66 -21.43 -15.05
CA ARG A 329 20.48 -20.58 -15.32
C ARG A 329 19.43 -21.32 -16.15
N PHE A 330 19.85 -21.98 -17.23
CA PHE A 330 18.96 -22.76 -18.08
C PHE A 330 18.24 -23.87 -17.31
N LYS A 331 18.96 -24.65 -16.50
CA LYS A 331 18.39 -25.69 -15.63
C LYS A 331 17.36 -25.12 -14.66
N ARG A 332 17.63 -23.94 -14.12
CA ARG A 332 16.72 -23.26 -13.20
C ARG A 332 15.40 -22.87 -13.87
N GLU A 333 15.44 -22.51 -15.15
CA GLU A 333 14.27 -22.06 -15.92
C GLU A 333 13.46 -23.22 -16.51
N LEU A 334 14.12 -24.35 -16.78
CA LEU A 334 13.50 -25.53 -17.37
C LEU A 334 12.29 -26.03 -16.55
N PRO A 335 11.23 -26.51 -17.21
CA PRO A 335 10.11 -27.15 -16.53
C PRO A 335 10.56 -28.33 -15.66
N HIS A 336 9.82 -28.57 -14.57
CA HIS A 336 10.03 -29.76 -13.73
C HIS A 336 10.00 -31.07 -14.53
N SER A 337 9.09 -31.18 -15.49
CA SER A 337 8.98 -32.34 -16.39
C SER A 337 10.22 -32.58 -17.26
N ARG A 338 11.10 -31.58 -17.38
CA ARG A 338 12.38 -31.65 -18.11
C ARG A 338 13.59 -31.61 -17.18
N GLY A 339 13.40 -31.88 -15.88
CA GLY A 339 14.46 -31.94 -14.89
C GLY A 339 14.98 -30.57 -14.40
N GLY A 340 14.21 -29.50 -14.61
CA GLY A 340 14.56 -28.16 -14.19
C GLY A 340 13.80 -27.63 -12.97
N ASP A 341 14.11 -26.39 -12.59
CA ASP A 341 13.55 -25.72 -11.42
C ASP A 341 12.41 -24.74 -11.74
N GLU A 342 11.95 -24.64 -12.98
CA GLU A 342 10.75 -23.94 -13.40
C GLU A 342 10.58 -22.58 -12.69
N PHE A 343 11.68 -21.85 -12.54
CA PHE A 343 11.69 -20.49 -12.02
C PHE A 343 11.67 -19.54 -13.20
N THR A 344 10.67 -18.67 -13.25
CA THR A 344 10.66 -17.58 -14.23
C THR A 344 11.69 -16.52 -13.80
N PRO A 345 12.65 -16.14 -14.66
CA PRO A 345 13.64 -15.11 -14.33
C PRO A 345 12.98 -13.78 -13.98
N SER A 346 13.47 -13.13 -12.94
CA SER A 346 12.95 -11.83 -12.50
C SER A 346 13.27 -10.73 -13.50
N GLU A 347 14.39 -10.84 -14.23
CA GLU A 347 14.85 -9.88 -15.23
C GLU A 347 13.87 -9.68 -16.40
N GLY A 348 13.33 -10.78 -16.95
CA GLY A 348 12.43 -10.75 -18.11
C GLY A 348 10.97 -10.51 -17.76
N LEU A 349 10.64 -10.59 -16.47
CA LEU A 349 9.26 -10.61 -15.99
C LEU A 349 8.64 -9.22 -15.87
N HIS A 350 9.46 -8.19 -15.65
CA HIS A 350 8.98 -6.85 -15.30
C HIS A 350 8.07 -6.20 -16.35
N PRO A 351 8.45 -6.08 -17.65
CA PRO A 351 7.57 -5.43 -18.63
C PRO A 351 6.23 -6.17 -18.76
N ALA A 352 6.26 -7.51 -18.85
CA ALA A 352 5.06 -8.33 -18.99
C ALA A 352 4.11 -8.17 -17.79
N VAL A 353 4.65 -8.18 -16.57
CA VAL A 353 3.89 -8.04 -15.34
C VAL A 353 3.32 -6.62 -15.18
N TYR A 354 4.09 -5.59 -15.53
CA TYR A 354 3.61 -4.21 -15.56
C TYR A 354 2.48 -4.01 -16.58
N TYR A 355 2.65 -4.43 -17.83
CA TYR A 355 1.59 -4.25 -18.85
C TYR A 355 0.34 -5.05 -18.53
N THR A 356 0.47 -6.25 -17.95
CA THR A 356 -0.69 -7.02 -17.47
C THR A 356 -1.44 -6.27 -16.36
N ALA A 357 -0.70 -5.67 -15.42
CA ALA A 357 -1.26 -4.84 -14.36
C ALA A 357 -2.00 -3.62 -14.92
N ILE A 358 -1.40 -2.88 -15.86
CA ILE A 358 -2.02 -1.72 -16.48
C ILE A 358 -3.24 -2.09 -17.33
N ALA A 359 -3.16 -3.17 -18.12
CA ALA A 359 -4.31 -3.65 -18.90
C ALA A 359 -5.51 -3.98 -18.02
N ARG A 360 -5.29 -4.60 -16.85
CA ARG A 360 -6.34 -4.88 -15.84
C ARG A 360 -6.85 -3.65 -15.10
N PHE A 361 -6.09 -2.56 -15.09
CA PHE A 361 -6.49 -1.29 -14.51
C PHE A 361 -7.36 -0.48 -15.48
N LEU A 362 -7.06 -0.56 -16.79
CA LEU A 362 -7.78 0.14 -17.84
C LEU A 362 -9.05 -0.58 -18.30
N ALA A 363 -9.08 -1.91 -18.23
CA ALA A 363 -10.30 -2.73 -18.39
C ALA A 363 -11.25 -2.51 -17.21
#